data_AF-A0A832B3U8-F1
#
_entry.id   AF-A0A832B3U8-F1
#
_cell.length_a   1.000
_cell.length_b   1.000
_cell.length_c   1.000
_cell.angle_alpha   90.00
_cell.angle_beta   90.00
_cell.angle_gamma   90.00
#
_symmetry.space_group_name_H-M   'P 1'
#
loop_
_entity.id
_entity.type
_entity.pdbx_description
1 polymer ?
#
loop_
_entity_poly.entity_id
_entity_poly.type
_entity_poly.pdbx_seq_one_letter_code
_entity_poly.pdbx_strand_id
1 'polypeptide(L)'
;NDSGPGHFAALTPIRSVVLFGPETPLLYGSRSPRAIALSANLVCSPCVNVYNHRFSACRDNRCMQAITVDRVFQAVEAALADRVGVKDTAQSAGTAAGC
;
A
#
# COMPACT_ATOMS: atom_id res chain seq x y z
N ASN A 1 -3.20 -3.99 5.98
CA ASN A 1 -2.61 -5.32 5.67
C ASN A 1 -3.11 -5.81 4.33
N ASP A 2 -2.33 -6.66 3.66
CA ASP A 2 -2.68 -7.32 2.39
C ASP A 2 -3.98 -8.14 2.50
N SER A 3 -5.09 -7.53 2.11
CA SER A 3 -6.45 -8.06 2.24
C SER A 3 -7.41 -7.28 1.33
N GLY A 4 -8.63 -7.79 1.16
CA GLY A 4 -9.67 -7.20 0.31
C GLY A 4 -9.84 -5.67 0.40
N PRO A 5 -9.84 -5.04 1.59
CA PRO A 5 -9.94 -3.59 1.72
C PRO A 5 -8.87 -2.80 0.94
N GLY A 6 -7.65 -3.33 0.80
CA GLY A 6 -6.59 -2.69 0.01
C GLY A 6 -6.94 -2.60 -1.49
N HIS A 7 -7.69 -3.57 -2.00
CA HIS A 7 -8.22 -3.55 -3.36
C HIS A 7 -9.45 -2.66 -3.48
N PHE A 8 -10.39 -2.71 -2.54
CA PHE A 8 -11.58 -1.86 -2.58
C PHE A 8 -11.25 -0.37 -2.53
N ALA A 9 -10.18 0.02 -1.84
CA ALA A 9 -9.70 1.40 -1.84
C ALA A 9 -9.42 1.95 -3.25
N ALA A 10 -9.08 1.08 -4.22
CA ALA A 10 -8.88 1.47 -5.62
C ALA A 10 -10.12 2.08 -6.28
N LEU A 11 -11.31 1.72 -5.82
CA LEU A 11 -12.60 2.24 -6.30
C LEU A 11 -12.92 3.64 -5.77
N THR A 12 -12.04 4.21 -4.95
CA THR A 12 -12.26 5.49 -4.28
C THR A 12 -11.06 6.43 -4.48
N PRO A 13 -11.20 7.74 -4.17
CA PRO A 13 -10.07 8.67 -4.14
C PRO A 13 -9.09 8.46 -2.96
N ILE A 14 -9.37 7.50 -2.07
CA ILE A 14 -8.53 7.23 -0.89
C ILE A 14 -7.15 6.73 -1.35
N ARG A 15 -6.11 7.19 -0.65
CA ARG A 15 -4.76 6.63 -0.72
C ARG A 15 -4.62 5.52 0.31
N SER A 16 -4.00 4.41 -0.07
CA SER A 16 -3.85 3.25 0.81
C SER A 16 -2.38 2.88 0.96
N VAL A 17 -1.98 2.60 2.20
CA VAL A 17 -0.68 1.98 2.50
C VAL A 17 -0.95 0.54 2.93
N VAL A 18 -0.45 -0.41 2.14
CA VAL A 18 -0.73 -1.84 2.31
C VAL A 18 0.57 -2.57 2.61
N LEU A 19 0.59 -3.32 3.71
CA LEU A 19 1.77 -4.05 4.19
C LEU A 19 1.73 -5.50 3.68
N PHE A 20 2.83 -5.93 3.07
CA PHE A 20 3.06 -7.25 2.49
C PHE A 20 4.28 -7.92 3.13
N GLY A 21 4.04 -8.95 3.94
CA GLY A 21 5.11 -9.75 4.57
C GLY A 21 5.10 -11.19 4.08
N PRO A 22 4.06 -12.01 4.35
CA PRO A 22 4.05 -13.42 3.93
C PRO A 22 3.79 -13.63 2.43
N GLU A 23 3.20 -12.64 1.77
CA GLU A 23 2.79 -12.62 0.36
C GLU A 23 3.53 -11.51 -0.39
N THR A 24 3.47 -11.52 -1.73
CA THR A 24 4.17 -10.54 -2.58
C THR A 24 3.24 -9.47 -3.18
N PRO A 25 3.61 -8.18 -3.11
CA PRO A 25 2.85 -7.12 -3.76
C PRO A 25 2.95 -7.17 -5.29
N LEU A 26 3.93 -7.89 -5.86
CA LEU A 26 4.08 -8.01 -7.31
C LEU A 26 2.89 -8.71 -7.96
N LEU A 27 2.28 -9.67 -7.25
CA LEU A 27 1.13 -10.43 -7.73
C LEU A 27 -0.19 -9.92 -7.15
N TYR A 28 -0.21 -9.56 -5.86
CA TYR A 28 -1.44 -9.22 -5.12
C TYR A 28 -1.59 -7.73 -4.81
N GLY A 29 -0.68 -6.88 -5.29
CA GLY A 29 -0.78 -5.44 -5.13
C GLY A 29 -2.06 -4.86 -5.74
N SER A 30 -2.64 -3.86 -5.06
CA SER A 30 -3.73 -3.07 -5.62
C SER A 30 -3.25 -2.31 -6.86
N ARG A 31 -4.03 -2.33 -7.95
CA ARG A 31 -3.67 -1.67 -9.22
C ARG A 31 -3.93 -0.16 -9.22
N SER A 32 -4.27 0.41 -8.08
CA SER A 32 -4.48 1.85 -7.95
C SER A 32 -3.14 2.59 -7.95
N PRO A 33 -2.99 3.70 -8.69
CA PRO A 33 -1.80 4.55 -8.59
C PRO A 33 -1.69 5.25 -7.23
N ARG A 34 -2.75 5.20 -6.40
CA ARG A 34 -2.80 5.76 -5.04
C ARG A 34 -2.48 4.72 -3.96
N ALA A 35 -2.19 3.48 -4.34
CA ALA A 35 -1.83 2.42 -3.42
C ALA A 35 -0.31 2.32 -3.29
N ILE A 36 0.18 2.38 -2.06
CA ILE A 36 1.58 2.19 -1.69
C ILE A 36 1.69 0.82 -1.06
N ALA A 37 2.44 -0.08 -1.71
CA ALA A 37 2.73 -1.40 -1.17
C ALA A 37 4.09 -1.37 -0.44
N LEU A 38 4.09 -1.70 0.85
CA LEU A 38 5.29 -1.83 1.65
C LEU A 38 5.63 -3.30 1.85
N SER A 39 6.85 -3.69 1.50
CA SER A 39 7.40 -4.99 1.82
C SER A 39 8.85 -4.86 2.28
N ALA A 40 9.28 -5.79 3.15
CA ALA A 40 10.66 -5.90 3.59
C ALA A 40 11.56 -6.62 2.56
N ASN A 41 10.99 -7.31 1.56
CA ASN A 41 11.72 -8.06 0.52
C ASN A 41 12.77 -9.03 1.10
N LEU A 42 12.45 -9.65 2.23
CA LEU A 42 13.33 -10.64 2.85
C LEU A 42 13.24 -11.97 2.10
N VAL A 43 14.34 -12.74 2.13
CA VAL A 43 14.44 -14.07 1.51
C VAL A 43 13.41 -15.08 2.04
N CYS A 44 12.88 -14.85 3.24
CA CYS A 44 11.82 -15.69 3.81
C CYS A 44 10.42 -15.39 3.25
N SER A 45 10.28 -14.49 2.28
CA SER A 45 9.01 -14.07 1.68
C SER A 45 9.08 -14.10 0.15
N PRO A 46 8.01 -14.53 -0.56
CA PRO A 46 6.71 -14.95 -0.03
C PRO A 46 6.73 -16.39 0.52
N CYS A 47 6.28 -16.57 1.77
CA CYS A 47 6.20 -17.88 2.44
C CYS A 47 4.78 -18.44 2.52
N VAL A 48 3.78 -17.64 2.14
CA VAL A 48 2.40 -18.03 1.87
C VAL A 48 2.20 -17.77 0.38
N ASN A 49 1.64 -18.73 -0.35
CA ASN A 49 1.30 -18.56 -1.77
C ASN A 49 0.30 -19.65 -2.21
N VAL A 50 -0.12 -19.61 -3.48
CA VAL A 50 -1.05 -20.61 -4.03
C VAL A 50 -0.47 -22.02 -4.11
N TYR A 51 0.83 -22.16 -4.31
CA TYR A 51 1.48 -23.47 -4.46
C TYR A 51 1.58 -24.24 -3.15
N ASN A 52 1.57 -23.55 -2.01
CA ASN A 52 1.51 -24.18 -0.70
C ASN A 52 0.11 -24.14 -0.06
N HIS A 53 -0.94 -23.84 -0.84
CA HIS A 53 -2.31 -23.65 -0.33
C HIS A 53 -2.39 -22.69 0.86
N ARG A 54 -1.51 -21.68 0.88
CA ARG A 54 -1.35 -20.72 1.97
C ARG A 54 -0.92 -21.34 3.31
N PHE A 55 -0.39 -22.57 3.31
CA PHE A 55 0.22 -23.19 4.48
C PHE A 55 1.72 -22.91 4.51
N SER A 56 2.15 -22.18 5.55
CA SER A 56 3.55 -21.88 5.79
C SER A 56 4.05 -22.57 7.06
N ALA A 57 5.26 -23.13 7.02
CA ALA A 57 5.96 -23.59 8.23
C ALA A 57 6.56 -22.43 9.05
N CYS A 58 6.44 -21.19 8.57
CA CYS A 58 6.93 -19.99 9.23
C CYS A 58 6.30 -19.83 10.61
N ARG A 59 7.14 -19.77 11.65
CA ARG A 59 6.74 -19.50 13.05
C ARG A 59 7.15 -18.12 13.55
N ASP A 60 7.94 -17.41 12.75
CA ASP A 60 8.46 -16.08 13.07
C ASP A 60 8.41 -15.21 11.82
N ASN A 61 7.43 -14.30 11.78
CA ASN A 61 7.13 -13.46 10.63
C ASN A 61 8.10 -12.28 10.50
N ARG A 62 9.41 -12.55 10.44
CA ARG A 62 10.48 -11.56 10.28
C ARG A 62 10.22 -10.60 9.11
N CYS A 63 9.59 -11.08 8.03
CA CYS A 63 9.17 -10.24 6.90
C CYS A 63 8.16 -9.14 7.27
N MET A 64 7.24 -9.39 8.21
CA MET A 64 6.34 -8.37 8.74
C MET A 64 7.04 -7.49 9.78
N GLN A 65 7.81 -8.08 10.69
CA GLN A 65 8.51 -7.35 11.75
C GLN A 65 9.55 -6.37 11.21
N ALA A 66 10.18 -6.69 10.08
CA ALA A 66 11.14 -5.80 9.41
C ALA A 66 10.48 -4.58 8.74
N ILE A 67 9.15 -4.54 8.64
CA ILE A 67 8.42 -3.34 8.23
C ILE A 67 8.23 -2.49 9.48
N THR A 68 9.17 -1.57 9.72
CA THR A 68 9.17 -0.73 10.93
C THR A 68 8.02 0.27 10.91
N VAL A 69 7.59 0.68 12.12
CA VAL A 69 6.57 1.73 12.28
C VAL A 69 7.02 3.02 11.61
N ASP A 70 8.28 3.42 11.77
CA ASP A 70 8.82 4.64 11.14
C ASP A 70 8.71 4.60 9.61
N ARG A 71 8.99 3.44 8.99
CA ARG A 71 8.85 3.27 7.54
C ARG A 71 7.40 3.39 7.09
N VAL A 72 6.46 2.85 7.88
CA VAL A 72 5.02 3.01 7.61
C VAL A 72 4.60 4.47 7.78
N PHE A 73 5.07 5.13 8.83
CA PHE A 73 4.77 6.52 9.13
C PHE A 73 5.23 7.45 8.00
N GLN A 74 6.48 7.31 7.55
CA GLN A 74 7.01 8.07 6.41
C GLN A 74 6.19 7.87 5.13
N ALA A 75 5.76 6.64 4.84
CA ALA A 75 4.92 6.36 3.67
C ALA A 75 3.53 7.03 3.79
N VAL A 76 2.98 7.08 4.99
CA VAL A 76 1.71 7.78 5.27
C VAL A 76 1.87 9.30 5.12
N GLU A 77 2.94 9.88 5.66
CA GLU A 77 3.24 11.30 5.51
C GLU A 77 3.39 11.70 4.04
N ALA A 78 4.14 10.93 3.26
CA ALA A 78 4.28 11.15 1.82
C ALA A 78 2.92 11.07 1.11
N ALA A 79 2.11 10.05 1.40
CA ALA A 79 0.77 9.90 0.83
C ALA A 79 -0.15 11.09 1.17
N LEU A 80 -0.05 11.63 2.39
CA LEU A 80 -0.83 12.79 2.82
C LEU A 80 -0.35 14.06 2.10
N ALA A 81 0.96 14.29 2.02
CA ALA A 81 1.54 15.44 1.33
C ALA A 81 1.13 15.48 -0.16
N ASP A 82 1.22 14.34 -0.86
CA ASP A 82 0.76 14.20 -2.24
C ASP A 82 -0.73 14.54 -2.40
N ARG A 83 -1.55 14.25 -1.38
CA ARG A 83 -2.99 14.56 -1.41
C ARG A 83 -3.25 16.04 -1.22
N VAL A 84 -2.48 16.73 -0.38
CA VAL A 84 -2.60 18.17 -0.17
C VAL A 84 -2.20 18.91 -1.44
N GLY A 85 -1.05 18.58 -2.04
CA GLY A 85 -0.60 19.22 -3.28
C GLY A 85 -1.55 19.04 -4.47
N VAL A 86 -2.27 17.92 -4.54
CA VAL A 86 -3.34 17.70 -5.53
C VAL A 86 -4.58 18.54 -5.26
N LYS A 87 -4.90 18.86 -4.00
CA LYS A 87 -6.03 19.75 -3.68
C LYS A 87 -5.73 21.19 -4.07
N ASP A 88 -4.51 21.66 -3.81
CA ASP A 88 -4.11 23.03 -4.12
C ASP A 88 -4.14 23.32 -5.63
N THR A 89 -3.72 22.35 -6.46
CA THR A 89 -3.79 22.44 -7.93
C THR A 89 -5.21 22.27 -8.49
N ALA A 90 -6.05 21.43 -7.88
CA ALA A 90 -7.45 21.26 -8.29
C ALA A 90 -8.32 22.47 -7.92
N GLN A 91 -7.98 23.20 -6.85
CA GLN A 91 -8.71 24.41 -6.41
C GLN A 91 -8.36 25.65 -7.24
N SER A 92 -7.16 25.75 -7.82
CA SER A 92 -6.78 26.86 -8.71
C SER A 92 -7.37 26.76 -10.13
N ALA A 93 -7.84 25.58 -10.55
CA ALA A 93 -8.49 25.39 -11.85
C ALA A 93 -10.01 25.70 -11.84
N GLY A 94 -10.61 25.87 -10.66
CA GLY A 94 -12.05 26.13 -10.50
C GLY A 94 -12.49 27.60 -10.59
N THR A 95 -11.56 28.55 -10.68
CA THR A 95 -11.86 30.00 -10.73
C THR A 95 -11.90 30.59 -12.15
N ALA A 96 -11.73 29.78 -13.20
CA ALA A 96 -11.66 30.25 -14.59
C ALA A 96 -12.87 29.84 -15.47
N ALA A 97 -14.06 29.71 -14.89
CA ALA A 97 -15.32 29.54 -15.62
C ALA A 97 -16.40 30.45 -15.03
N GLY A 98 -16.35 31.73 -15.41
CA GLY A 98 -17.28 32.76 -14.97
C GLY A 98 -17.14 34.02 -15.83
N CYS A 99 -17.65 33.95 -17.05
CA CYS A 99 -18.17 35.08 -17.85
C CYS A 99 -19.35 34.56 -18.66
#